data_AF-Q9A735-F1
#
_entry.id   AF-Q9A735-F1
#
_cell.length_a   1.000
_cell.length_b   1.000
_cell.length_c   1.000
_cell.angle_alpha   90.00
_cell.angle_beta   90.00
_cell.angle_gamma   90.00
#
_symmetry.space_group_name_H-M   'P 1'
#
loop_
_entity.id
_entity.type
_entity.pdbx_description
1 polymer ?
#
loop_
_entity_poly.entity_id
_entity_poly.type
_entity_poly.pdbx_seq_one_letter_code
_entity_poly.pdbx_strand_id
1 'polypeptide(L)'
;MCANCDLAGRKLMNAKFTGANFAKAVLIGADLRGAMFYGSDFGWADLSRADLRGAEMRGANFTRANFTDARMSGVESSGANFAQATLVRVDLSSAELHAANMAGANLQKARFANAELIAANLSGANARDADFSNADINHANFQGARFDGARFHNADMTGSNLRGGIFNSADFRNADLTMVNLSGADLSSARGLEQEQLDEACGDSSTRLPSGLSVRTCNGLRSGQHFMLLRAVPKPPAPPAPPKAPKGPK
;
A
#
# COMPACT_ATOMS: atom_id res chain seq x y z
N MET A 1 3.04 6.93 -26.70
CA MET A 1 4.37 6.94 -26.05
C MET A 1 4.71 8.39 -25.76
N CYS A 2 4.93 8.74 -24.49
CA CYS A 2 5.28 10.10 -24.06
C CYS A 2 6.24 10.05 -22.85
N ALA A 3 7.34 9.30 -22.97
CA ALA A 3 8.37 9.28 -21.94
C ALA A 3 9.05 10.65 -21.84
N ASN A 4 9.27 11.14 -20.61
CA ASN A 4 9.85 12.46 -20.31
C ASN A 4 9.01 13.68 -20.78
N CYS A 5 7.74 13.49 -21.12
CA CYS A 5 6.88 14.61 -21.52
C CYS A 5 6.49 15.49 -20.34
N ASP A 6 6.28 16.78 -20.62
CA ASP A 6 5.68 17.72 -19.66
C ASP A 6 4.18 17.88 -19.93
N LEU A 7 3.41 17.42 -18.96
CA LEU A 7 1.96 17.45 -18.88
C LEU A 7 1.51 18.13 -17.55
N ALA A 8 2.37 18.95 -16.95
CA ALA A 8 2.05 19.67 -15.73
C ALA A 8 0.78 20.53 -15.90
N GLY A 9 -0.11 20.48 -14.90
CA GLY A 9 -1.35 21.25 -14.86
C GLY A 9 -2.36 20.93 -15.96
N ARG A 10 -2.13 19.91 -16.79
CA ARG A 10 -3.03 19.57 -17.90
C ARG A 10 -4.31 18.93 -17.38
N LYS A 11 -5.40 19.17 -18.11
CA LYS A 11 -6.71 18.54 -17.88
C LYS A 11 -6.79 17.26 -18.71
N LEU A 12 -6.61 16.13 -18.03
CA LEU A 12 -6.51 14.78 -18.58
C LEU A 12 -7.57 13.85 -17.94
N MET A 13 -8.70 14.41 -17.50
CA MET A 13 -9.81 13.64 -16.94
C MET A 13 -10.27 12.58 -17.95
N ASN A 14 -10.52 11.36 -17.46
CA ASN A 14 -10.95 10.22 -18.28
C ASN A 14 -10.00 9.86 -19.44
N ALA A 15 -8.77 10.39 -19.43
CA ALA A 15 -7.78 10.05 -20.43
C ALA A 15 -7.41 8.57 -20.33
N LYS A 16 -7.19 7.94 -21.49
CA LYS A 16 -6.84 6.52 -21.58
C LYS A 16 -5.36 6.38 -21.87
N PHE A 17 -4.63 5.88 -20.88
CA PHE A 17 -3.19 5.59 -20.92
C PHE A 17 -2.88 4.09 -20.97
N THR A 18 -3.88 3.24 -21.22
CA THR A 18 -3.74 1.77 -21.25
C THR A 18 -2.53 1.30 -22.06
N GLY A 19 -1.62 0.58 -21.40
CA GLY A 19 -0.39 0.04 -21.99
C GLY A 19 0.63 1.10 -22.47
N ALA A 20 0.42 2.37 -22.14
CA ALA A 20 1.29 3.44 -22.62
C ALA A 20 2.53 3.61 -21.74
N ASN A 21 3.62 4.07 -22.36
CA ASN A 21 4.84 4.46 -21.66
C ASN A 21 4.89 5.98 -21.46
N PHE A 22 4.89 6.39 -20.20
CA PHE A 22 5.02 7.74 -19.64
C PHE A 22 6.12 7.76 -18.56
N ALA A 23 7.10 6.88 -18.65
CA ALA A 23 8.23 6.87 -17.73
C ALA A 23 8.89 8.26 -17.70
N LYS A 24 9.18 8.75 -16.48
CA LYS A 24 9.76 10.08 -16.22
C LYS A 24 8.92 11.27 -16.70
N ALA A 25 7.64 11.08 -17.02
CA ALA A 25 6.77 12.20 -17.38
C ALA A 25 6.54 13.14 -16.19
N VAL A 26 6.34 14.42 -16.47
CA VAL A 26 5.97 15.45 -15.50
C VAL A 26 4.47 15.67 -15.60
N LEU A 27 3.73 15.31 -14.56
CA LEU A 27 2.27 15.42 -14.43
C LEU A 27 1.90 16.23 -13.19
N ILE A 28 2.81 17.11 -12.76
CA ILE A 28 2.66 17.91 -11.54
C ILE A 28 1.36 18.71 -11.61
N GLY A 29 0.48 18.52 -10.64
CA GLY A 29 -0.81 19.23 -10.58
C GLY A 29 -1.77 18.91 -11.74
N ALA A 30 -1.53 17.86 -12.53
CA ALA A 30 -2.43 17.46 -13.60
C ALA A 30 -3.76 16.96 -13.01
N ASP A 31 -4.85 17.22 -13.74
CA ASP A 31 -6.18 16.70 -13.43
C ASP A 31 -6.39 15.39 -14.19
N LEU A 32 -6.26 14.27 -13.49
CA LEU A 32 -6.29 12.88 -13.98
C LEU A 32 -7.49 12.12 -13.41
N ARG A 33 -8.54 12.82 -12.95
CA ARG A 33 -9.73 12.19 -12.38
C ARG A 33 -10.36 11.23 -13.39
N GLY A 34 -10.64 10.01 -12.94
CA GLY A 34 -11.20 8.95 -13.79
C GLY A 34 -10.28 8.46 -14.92
N ALA A 35 -9.00 8.87 -14.95
CA ALA A 35 -8.09 8.42 -15.99
C ALA A 35 -7.76 6.92 -15.84
N MET A 36 -7.52 6.26 -16.98
CA MET A 36 -7.28 4.82 -17.06
C MET A 36 -5.80 4.53 -17.35
N PHE A 37 -5.11 3.88 -16.43
CA PHE A 37 -3.67 3.60 -16.46
C PHE A 37 -3.35 2.11 -16.64
N TYR A 38 -4.32 1.25 -16.97
CA TYR A 38 -4.15 -0.19 -17.07
C TYR A 38 -2.84 -0.65 -17.73
N GLY A 39 -1.98 -1.33 -16.97
CA GLY A 39 -0.70 -1.87 -17.46
C GLY A 39 0.26 -0.85 -18.08
N SER A 40 0.07 0.44 -17.78
CA SER A 40 0.93 1.53 -18.28
C SER A 40 2.19 1.66 -17.43
N ASP A 41 3.22 2.31 -17.98
CA ASP A 41 4.48 2.57 -17.31
C ASP A 41 4.66 4.06 -17.01
N PHE A 42 4.65 4.40 -15.73
CA PHE A 42 4.88 5.72 -15.15
C PHE A 42 6.06 5.68 -14.18
N GLY A 43 6.98 4.71 -14.34
CA GLY A 43 8.18 4.64 -13.54
C GLY A 43 8.92 5.98 -13.55
N TRP A 44 9.30 6.45 -12.36
CA TRP A 44 9.98 7.74 -12.16
C TRP A 44 9.20 9.00 -12.58
N ALA A 45 7.91 8.90 -12.89
CA ALA A 45 7.11 10.07 -13.21
C ALA A 45 6.89 10.96 -11.97
N ASP A 46 6.70 12.26 -12.19
CA ASP A 46 6.32 13.21 -11.14
C ASP A 46 4.82 13.53 -11.26
N LEU A 47 4.02 12.93 -10.40
CA LEU A 47 2.60 13.16 -10.22
C LEU A 47 2.30 13.97 -8.95
N SER A 48 3.27 14.71 -8.43
CA SER A 48 3.07 15.51 -7.21
C SER A 48 1.92 16.51 -7.41
N ARG A 49 1.08 16.64 -6.38
CA ARG A 49 -0.14 17.46 -6.39
C ARG A 49 -1.17 17.12 -7.49
N ALA A 50 -1.00 16.03 -8.23
CA ALA A 50 -1.98 15.62 -9.24
C ALA A 50 -3.30 15.16 -8.58
N ASP A 51 -4.40 15.32 -9.30
CA ASP A 51 -5.72 14.86 -8.87
C ASP A 51 -6.09 13.59 -9.64
N LEU A 52 -5.93 12.43 -9.01
CA LEU A 52 -6.23 11.11 -9.56
C LEU A 52 -7.49 10.48 -8.96
N ARG A 53 -8.38 11.27 -8.35
CA ARG A 53 -9.59 10.70 -7.70
C ARG A 53 -10.40 9.86 -8.68
N GLY A 54 -10.75 8.65 -8.27
CA GLY A 54 -11.46 7.66 -9.09
C GLY A 54 -10.68 7.14 -10.31
N ALA A 55 -9.36 7.33 -10.37
CA ALA A 55 -8.55 6.78 -11.45
C ALA A 55 -8.44 5.25 -11.36
N GLU A 56 -8.37 4.61 -12.53
CA GLU A 56 -8.24 3.17 -12.67
C GLU A 56 -6.78 2.83 -12.99
N MET A 57 -6.08 2.23 -12.04
CA MET A 57 -4.61 2.07 -12.04
C MET A 57 -4.15 0.61 -11.97
N ARG A 58 -5.06 -0.34 -12.18
CA ARG A 58 -4.81 -1.77 -12.05
C ARG A 58 -3.61 -2.22 -12.89
N GLY A 59 -2.65 -2.87 -12.22
CA GLY A 59 -1.42 -3.40 -12.84
C GLY A 59 -0.45 -2.37 -13.43
N ALA A 60 -0.67 -1.06 -13.21
CA ALA A 60 0.22 -0.02 -13.69
C ALA A 60 1.56 0.01 -12.92
N ASN A 61 2.63 0.44 -13.58
CA ASN A 61 3.94 0.58 -12.97
C ASN A 61 4.22 2.04 -12.57
N PHE A 62 4.35 2.28 -11.28
CA PHE A 62 4.71 3.56 -10.66
C PHE A 62 6.00 3.44 -9.82
N THR A 63 6.87 2.49 -10.16
CA THR A 63 8.15 2.32 -9.45
C THR A 63 8.90 3.64 -9.38
N ARG A 64 9.27 4.08 -8.17
CA ARG A 64 9.97 5.35 -7.91
C ARG A 64 9.27 6.62 -8.40
N ALA A 65 7.97 6.57 -8.69
CA ALA A 65 7.20 7.77 -9.02
C ALA A 65 7.02 8.66 -7.77
N ASN A 66 6.80 9.96 -8.00
CA ASN A 66 6.50 10.93 -6.96
C ASN A 66 5.02 11.29 -6.97
N PHE A 67 4.34 11.05 -5.85
CA PHE A 67 2.93 11.38 -5.59
C PHE A 67 2.78 12.30 -4.37
N THR A 68 3.84 13.04 -4.01
CA THR A 68 3.79 13.96 -2.87
C THR A 68 2.60 14.91 -3.02
N ASP A 69 1.74 14.96 -1.99
CA ASP A 69 0.50 15.76 -1.96
C ASP A 69 -0.53 15.44 -3.06
N ALA A 70 -0.44 14.28 -3.74
CA ALA A 70 -1.44 13.87 -4.73
C ALA A 70 -2.76 13.46 -4.06
N ARG A 71 -3.88 13.65 -4.78
CA ARG A 71 -5.21 13.22 -4.35
C ARG A 71 -5.57 11.94 -5.08
N MET A 72 -5.71 10.84 -4.36
CA MET A 72 -5.92 9.50 -4.89
C MET A 72 -7.06 8.77 -4.15
N SER A 73 -8.01 9.52 -3.56
CA SER A 73 -9.13 8.91 -2.87
C SER A 73 -9.97 8.09 -3.84
N GLY A 74 -10.32 6.86 -3.47
CA GLY A 74 -11.16 5.98 -4.29
C GLY A 74 -10.51 5.48 -5.58
N VAL A 75 -9.17 5.43 -5.68
CA VAL A 75 -8.51 4.84 -6.85
C VAL A 75 -8.62 3.31 -6.85
N GLU A 76 -8.72 2.73 -8.05
CA GLU A 76 -8.64 1.28 -8.24
C GLU A 76 -7.21 0.87 -8.64
N SER A 77 -6.39 0.51 -7.67
CA SER A 77 -4.95 0.25 -7.84
C SER A 77 -4.54 -1.20 -7.56
N SER A 78 -5.48 -2.14 -7.63
CA SER A 78 -5.23 -3.57 -7.43
C SER A 78 -4.08 -4.08 -8.33
N GLY A 79 -3.06 -4.67 -7.71
CA GLY A 79 -1.85 -5.18 -8.37
C GLY A 79 -0.92 -4.12 -8.96
N ALA A 80 -1.12 -2.83 -8.69
CA ALA A 80 -0.23 -1.76 -9.14
C ALA A 80 1.12 -1.82 -8.40
N ASN A 81 2.17 -1.33 -9.05
CA ASN A 81 3.52 -1.33 -8.50
C ASN A 81 3.99 0.08 -8.13
N PHE A 82 3.96 0.40 -6.85
CA PHE A 82 4.47 1.62 -6.22
C PHE A 82 5.81 1.39 -5.48
N ALA A 83 6.57 0.36 -5.83
CA ALA A 83 7.84 0.08 -5.15
C ALA A 83 8.75 1.31 -5.15
N GLN A 84 9.26 1.65 -3.97
CA GLN A 84 10.15 2.81 -3.76
C GLN A 84 9.54 4.17 -4.20
N ALA A 85 8.22 4.25 -4.39
CA ALA A 85 7.55 5.51 -4.70
C ALA A 85 7.55 6.47 -3.50
N THR A 86 7.46 7.76 -3.79
CA THR A 86 7.25 8.80 -2.77
C THR A 86 5.77 9.15 -2.71
N LEU A 87 5.10 8.77 -1.63
CA LEU A 87 3.66 8.89 -1.39
C LEU A 87 3.39 9.74 -0.13
N VAL A 88 4.25 10.74 0.10
CA VAL A 88 4.18 11.60 1.30
C VAL A 88 2.93 12.48 1.24
N ARG A 89 2.13 12.46 2.31
CA ARG A 89 0.85 13.20 2.43
C ARG A 89 -0.14 12.91 1.30
N VAL A 90 -0.02 11.76 0.64
CA VAL A 90 -1.00 11.32 -0.36
C VAL A 90 -2.32 10.98 0.32
N ASP A 91 -3.43 11.29 -0.34
CA ASP A 91 -4.76 10.84 0.09
C ASP A 91 -5.17 9.60 -0.70
N LEU A 92 -5.09 8.42 -0.08
CA LEU A 92 -5.53 7.12 -0.59
C LEU A 92 -6.75 6.61 0.20
N SER A 93 -7.53 7.51 0.83
CA SER A 93 -8.75 7.10 1.53
C SER A 93 -9.71 6.39 0.58
N SER A 94 -10.30 5.28 1.04
CA SER A 94 -11.21 4.43 0.26
C SER A 94 -10.63 3.87 -1.04
N ALA A 95 -9.30 3.80 -1.17
CA ALA A 95 -8.66 3.20 -2.34
C ALA A 95 -8.69 1.67 -2.29
N GLU A 96 -8.80 1.03 -3.45
CA GLU A 96 -8.62 -0.42 -3.62
C GLU A 96 -7.16 -0.71 -4.01
N LEU A 97 -6.40 -1.32 -3.12
CA LEU A 97 -4.96 -1.57 -3.23
C LEU A 97 -4.63 -3.07 -3.06
N HIS A 98 -5.57 -3.95 -3.36
CA HIS A 98 -5.39 -5.40 -3.29
C HIS A 98 -4.11 -5.83 -4.00
N ALA A 99 -3.24 -6.52 -3.27
CA ALA A 99 -1.95 -7.01 -3.75
C ALA A 99 -1.04 -5.94 -4.42
N ALA A 100 -1.24 -4.66 -4.09
CA ALA A 100 -0.37 -3.59 -4.55
C ALA A 100 1.03 -3.72 -3.93
N ASN A 101 2.05 -3.43 -4.73
CA ASN A 101 3.43 -3.46 -4.26
C ASN A 101 3.90 -2.06 -3.87
N MET A 102 4.05 -1.80 -2.57
CA MET A 102 4.57 -0.56 -1.99
C MET A 102 5.88 -0.82 -1.21
N ALA A 103 6.62 -1.87 -1.56
CA ALA A 103 7.87 -2.21 -0.88
C ALA A 103 8.87 -1.04 -0.92
N GLY A 104 9.39 -0.66 0.26
CA GLY A 104 10.31 0.45 0.44
C GLY A 104 9.75 1.83 0.08
N ALA A 105 8.43 1.98 -0.08
CA ALA A 105 7.81 3.27 -0.38
C ALA A 105 7.92 4.24 0.81
N ASN A 106 7.96 5.54 0.52
CA ASN A 106 7.83 6.59 1.54
C ASN A 106 6.37 7.01 1.66
N LEU A 107 5.72 6.58 2.73
CA LEU A 107 4.29 6.75 3.04
C LEU A 107 4.07 7.72 4.21
N GLN A 108 5.05 8.56 4.54
CA GLN A 108 4.93 9.48 5.67
C GLN A 108 3.67 10.34 5.55
N LYS A 109 2.83 10.33 6.58
CA LYS A 109 1.56 11.08 6.64
C LYS A 109 0.57 10.74 5.52
N ALA A 110 0.72 9.59 4.84
CA ALA A 110 -0.25 9.10 3.88
C ALA A 110 -1.58 8.75 4.57
N ARG A 111 -2.70 8.94 3.88
CA ARG A 111 -4.03 8.59 4.38
C ARG A 111 -4.56 7.37 3.65
N PHE A 112 -4.80 6.29 4.39
CA PHE A 112 -5.39 5.03 3.95
C PHE A 112 -6.71 4.74 4.67
N ALA A 113 -7.35 5.76 5.27
CA ALA A 113 -8.58 5.54 6.01
C ALA A 113 -9.65 4.88 5.14
N ASN A 114 -10.23 3.77 5.62
CA ASN A 114 -11.19 2.92 4.91
C ASN A 114 -10.68 2.33 3.57
N ALA A 115 -9.36 2.24 3.36
CA ALA A 115 -8.79 1.62 2.16
C ALA A 115 -8.72 0.09 2.29
N GLU A 116 -8.71 -0.60 1.15
CA GLU A 116 -8.60 -2.05 1.06
C GLU A 116 -7.20 -2.42 0.56
N LEU A 117 -6.38 -3.00 1.44
CA LEU A 117 -4.96 -3.33 1.23
C LEU A 117 -4.69 -4.83 1.35
N ILE A 118 -5.69 -5.66 1.09
CA ILE A 118 -5.61 -7.11 1.22
C ILE A 118 -4.41 -7.65 0.43
N ALA A 119 -3.53 -8.40 1.10
CA ALA A 119 -2.30 -8.96 0.55
C ALA A 119 -1.32 -7.94 -0.07
N ALA A 120 -1.44 -6.65 0.26
CA ALA A 120 -0.50 -5.63 -0.20
C ALA A 120 0.90 -5.83 0.41
N ASN A 121 1.93 -5.45 -0.33
CA ASN A 121 3.32 -5.53 0.13
C ASN A 121 3.83 -4.14 0.51
N LEU A 122 3.98 -3.89 1.80
CA LEU A 122 4.55 -2.66 2.39
C LEU A 122 5.88 -2.94 3.10
N SER A 123 6.58 -4.03 2.78
CA SER A 123 7.85 -4.39 3.42
C SER A 123 8.88 -3.26 3.30
N GLY A 124 9.54 -2.95 4.42
CA GLY A 124 10.53 -1.87 4.51
C GLY A 124 10.02 -0.46 4.24
N ALA A 125 8.69 -0.25 4.14
CA ALA A 125 8.14 1.07 3.91
C ALA A 125 8.33 2.01 5.11
N ASN A 126 8.35 3.32 4.85
CA ASN A 126 8.36 4.36 5.88
C ASN A 126 6.97 5.01 5.95
N ALA A 127 6.12 4.52 6.84
CA ALA A 127 4.73 4.95 7.01
C ALA A 127 4.51 5.67 8.36
N ARG A 128 5.51 6.46 8.79
CA ARG A 128 5.38 7.27 10.00
C ARG A 128 4.24 8.28 9.87
N ASP A 129 3.47 8.43 10.94
CA ASP A 129 2.28 9.28 11.01
C ASP A 129 1.20 8.96 9.95
N ALA A 130 1.25 7.79 9.30
CA ALA A 130 0.24 7.38 8.33
C ALA A 130 -1.08 6.99 9.02
N ASP A 131 -2.19 7.15 8.30
CA ASP A 131 -3.53 6.86 8.81
C ASP A 131 -4.13 5.63 8.12
N PHE A 132 -4.15 4.49 8.79
CA PHE A 132 -4.80 3.24 8.36
C PHE A 132 -6.12 2.98 9.11
N SER A 133 -6.75 4.02 9.64
CA SER A 133 -7.98 3.85 10.45
C SER A 133 -9.10 3.20 9.64
N ASN A 134 -9.72 2.16 10.20
CA ASN A 134 -10.75 1.33 9.55
C ASN A 134 -10.31 0.70 8.20
N ALA A 135 -9.01 0.61 7.92
CA ALA A 135 -8.53 -0.04 6.71
C ALA A 135 -8.66 -1.57 6.84
N ASP A 136 -9.02 -2.22 5.73
CA ASP A 136 -8.83 -3.66 5.59
C ASP A 136 -7.40 -3.90 5.12
N ILE A 137 -6.58 -4.53 5.94
CA ILE A 137 -5.19 -4.84 5.64
C ILE A 137 -4.88 -6.31 5.83
N ASN A 138 -5.88 -7.17 5.65
CA ASN A 138 -5.77 -8.62 5.74
C ASN A 138 -4.57 -9.15 4.95
N HIS A 139 -3.79 -10.04 5.57
CA HIS A 139 -2.64 -10.72 4.95
C HIS A 139 -1.57 -9.79 4.34
N ALA A 140 -1.52 -8.52 4.73
CA ALA A 140 -0.52 -7.61 4.20
C ALA A 140 0.87 -7.91 4.77
N ASN A 141 1.90 -7.57 3.98
CA ASN A 141 3.29 -7.70 4.39
C ASN A 141 3.84 -6.36 4.85
N PHE A 142 4.07 -6.21 6.14
CA PHE A 142 4.65 -5.05 6.81
C PHE A 142 6.07 -5.29 7.34
N GLN A 143 6.73 -6.37 6.90
CA GLN A 143 8.02 -6.77 7.42
C GLN A 143 9.05 -5.62 7.36
N GLY A 144 9.66 -5.31 8.50
CA GLY A 144 10.73 -4.31 8.63
C GLY A 144 10.30 -2.86 8.33
N ALA A 145 9.00 -2.58 8.23
CA ALA A 145 8.50 -1.25 7.96
C ALA A 145 8.40 -0.39 9.24
N ARG A 146 8.35 0.93 9.06
CA ARG A 146 8.29 1.92 10.14
C ARG A 146 6.93 2.57 10.20
N PHE A 147 6.28 2.47 11.35
CA PHE A 147 4.93 2.97 11.64
C PHE A 147 4.91 3.85 12.88
N ASP A 148 6.02 4.52 13.21
CA ASP A 148 6.06 5.45 14.33
C ASP A 148 4.92 6.47 14.20
N GLY A 149 4.04 6.56 15.20
CA GLY A 149 2.87 7.47 15.22
C GLY A 149 1.73 7.12 14.26
N ALA A 150 1.76 5.97 13.58
CA ALA A 150 0.68 5.56 12.67
C ALA A 150 -0.61 5.22 13.42
N ARG A 151 -1.77 5.39 12.75
CA ARG A 151 -3.08 5.04 13.29
C ARG A 151 -3.61 3.77 12.63
N PHE A 152 -3.90 2.75 13.42
CA PHE A 152 -4.52 1.49 13.01
C PHE A 152 -5.86 1.25 13.73
N HIS A 153 -6.48 2.30 14.28
CA HIS A 153 -7.70 2.08 15.06
C HIS A 153 -8.82 1.49 14.19
N ASN A 154 -9.48 0.44 14.69
CA ASN A 154 -10.46 -0.37 13.97
C ASN A 154 -9.95 -1.01 12.66
N ALA A 155 -8.63 -1.09 12.42
CA ALA A 155 -8.11 -1.74 11.23
C ALA A 155 -8.21 -3.26 11.37
N ASP A 156 -8.55 -3.96 10.29
CA ASP A 156 -8.44 -5.41 10.22
C ASP A 156 -7.06 -5.78 9.70
N MET A 157 -6.23 -6.39 10.56
CA MET A 157 -4.87 -6.80 10.20
C MET A 157 -4.73 -8.32 10.16
N THR A 158 -5.84 -9.06 10.10
CA THR A 158 -5.84 -10.51 10.25
C THR A 158 -4.83 -11.19 9.32
N GLY A 159 -4.00 -12.07 9.89
CA GLY A 159 -2.98 -12.83 9.16
C GLY A 159 -1.84 -11.99 8.57
N SER A 160 -1.69 -10.72 8.94
CA SER A 160 -0.61 -9.86 8.45
C SER A 160 0.76 -10.20 9.04
N ASN A 161 1.81 -9.86 8.29
CA ASN A 161 3.20 -10.06 8.71
C ASN A 161 3.83 -8.74 9.16
N LEU A 162 4.00 -8.53 10.46
CA LEU A 162 4.60 -7.32 11.06
C LEU A 162 6.04 -7.56 11.52
N ARG A 163 6.67 -8.67 11.12
CA ARG A 163 8.00 -9.09 11.59
C ARG A 163 9.03 -7.96 11.48
N GLY A 164 9.70 -7.65 12.59
CA GLY A 164 10.75 -6.62 12.64
C GLY A 164 10.26 -5.19 12.40
N GLY A 165 8.96 -4.94 12.36
CA GLY A 165 8.39 -3.60 12.21
C GLY A 165 8.56 -2.75 13.47
N ILE A 166 8.51 -1.43 13.31
CA ILE A 166 8.65 -0.46 14.41
C ILE A 166 7.36 0.33 14.55
N PHE A 167 6.72 0.28 15.72
CA PHE A 167 5.37 0.80 15.96
C PHE A 167 5.32 1.78 17.15
N ASN A 168 6.39 2.55 17.38
CA ASN A 168 6.44 3.48 18.51
C ASN A 168 5.29 4.49 18.45
N SER A 169 4.53 4.62 19.54
CA SER A 169 3.35 5.51 19.61
C SER A 169 2.26 5.24 18.57
N ALA A 170 2.30 4.10 17.86
CA ALA A 170 1.22 3.71 16.97
C ALA A 170 -0.04 3.38 17.78
N ASP A 171 -1.20 3.66 17.22
CA ASP A 171 -2.51 3.46 17.86
C ASP A 171 -3.21 2.22 17.30
N PHE A 172 -3.40 1.21 18.15
CA PHE A 172 -4.01 -0.09 17.81
C PHE A 172 -5.40 -0.28 18.43
N ARG A 173 -6.04 0.78 18.95
CA ARG A 173 -7.37 0.67 19.57
C ARG A 173 -8.35 -0.05 18.64
N ASN A 174 -8.93 -1.15 19.10
CA ASN A 174 -9.89 -1.99 18.35
C ASN A 174 -9.34 -2.58 17.04
N ALA A 175 -8.02 -2.64 16.83
CA ALA A 175 -7.46 -3.32 15.66
C ALA A 175 -7.61 -4.84 15.81
N ASP A 176 -7.94 -5.55 14.74
CA ASP A 176 -7.94 -7.01 14.73
C ASP A 176 -6.52 -7.51 14.44
N LEU A 177 -5.91 -8.20 15.41
CA LEU A 177 -4.57 -8.76 15.32
C LEU A 177 -4.58 -10.30 15.23
N THR A 178 -5.72 -10.88 14.89
CA THR A 178 -5.88 -12.33 14.73
C THR A 178 -4.84 -12.90 13.76
N MET A 179 -4.11 -13.92 14.19
CA MET A 179 -3.05 -14.58 13.38
C MET A 179 -1.93 -13.65 12.88
N VAL A 180 -1.71 -12.49 13.52
CA VAL A 180 -0.64 -11.58 13.14
C VAL A 180 0.73 -12.09 13.62
N ASN A 181 1.74 -11.98 12.76
CA ASN A 181 3.13 -12.27 13.13
C ASN A 181 3.87 -10.99 13.56
N LEU A 182 4.14 -10.89 14.86
CA LEU A 182 4.85 -9.81 15.53
C LEU A 182 6.34 -10.13 15.79
N SER A 183 6.88 -11.23 15.27
CA SER A 183 8.26 -11.66 15.58
C SER A 183 9.29 -10.54 15.39
N GLY A 184 10.05 -10.21 16.43
CA GLY A 184 11.03 -9.11 16.43
C GLY A 184 10.47 -7.71 16.21
N ALA A 185 9.15 -7.51 16.21
CA ALA A 185 8.54 -6.20 16.11
C ALA A 185 8.71 -5.42 17.42
N ASP A 186 8.82 -4.10 17.31
CA ASP A 186 8.86 -3.19 18.44
C ASP A 186 7.54 -2.44 18.59
N LEU A 187 6.72 -2.89 19.53
CA LEU A 187 5.47 -2.27 19.96
C LEU A 187 5.58 -1.72 21.39
N SER A 188 6.78 -1.59 21.95
CA SER A 188 7.00 -1.24 23.37
C SER A 188 6.27 0.04 23.82
N SER A 189 6.10 0.99 22.89
CA SER A 189 5.40 2.26 23.12
C SER A 189 4.10 2.40 22.31
N ALA A 190 3.57 1.31 21.77
CA ALA A 190 2.27 1.30 21.11
C ALA A 190 1.14 1.58 22.10
N ARG A 191 0.03 2.13 21.61
CA ARG A 191 -1.13 2.56 22.42
C ARG A 191 -2.35 1.74 22.02
N GLY A 192 -3.24 1.51 22.98
CA GLY A 192 -4.51 0.83 22.73
C GLY A 192 -4.39 -0.65 22.39
N LEU A 193 -3.26 -1.28 22.71
CA LEU A 193 -3.13 -2.73 22.70
C LEU A 193 -3.71 -3.30 24.00
N GLU A 194 -4.52 -4.33 23.85
CA GLU A 194 -5.09 -5.13 24.93
C GLU A 194 -4.62 -6.58 24.80
N GLN A 195 -4.61 -7.33 25.91
CA GLN A 195 -4.13 -8.71 25.90
C GLN A 195 -4.97 -9.60 24.95
N GLU A 196 -6.28 -9.37 24.89
CA GLU A 196 -7.19 -10.10 23.99
C GLU A 196 -6.78 -10.02 22.52
N GLN A 197 -6.34 -8.83 22.04
CA GLN A 197 -5.84 -8.68 20.67
C GLN A 197 -4.58 -9.52 20.42
N LEU A 198 -3.77 -9.77 21.45
CA LEU A 198 -2.50 -10.49 21.34
C LEU A 198 -2.63 -12.00 21.54
N ASP A 199 -3.76 -12.49 22.07
CA ASP A 199 -3.98 -13.91 22.36
C ASP A 199 -3.97 -14.78 21.08
N GLU A 200 -4.40 -14.19 19.95
CA GLU A 200 -4.40 -14.82 18.63
C GLU A 200 -3.24 -14.37 17.72
N ALA A 201 -2.44 -13.39 18.16
CA ALA A 201 -1.19 -13.03 17.51
C ALA A 201 -0.05 -13.96 17.97
N CYS A 202 1.09 -13.91 17.27
CA CYS A 202 2.29 -14.61 17.70
C CYS A 202 3.53 -13.72 17.56
N GLY A 203 4.53 -13.95 18.40
CA GLY A 203 5.83 -13.29 18.33
C GLY A 203 6.98 -14.25 18.61
N ASP A 204 8.10 -13.68 19.05
CA ASP A 204 9.29 -14.39 19.51
C ASP A 204 9.95 -13.64 20.69
N SER A 205 11.07 -14.16 21.19
CA SER A 205 11.80 -13.56 22.32
C SER A 205 12.35 -12.16 22.05
N SER A 206 12.37 -11.71 20.79
CA SER A 206 12.81 -10.37 20.39
C SER A 206 11.66 -9.38 20.20
N THR A 207 10.41 -9.85 20.32
CA THR A 207 9.21 -9.01 20.22
C THR A 207 9.10 -8.13 21.47
N ARG A 208 9.00 -6.81 21.30
CA ARG A 208 8.85 -5.86 22.40
C ARG A 208 7.41 -5.38 22.48
N LEU A 209 6.77 -5.55 23.63
CA LEU A 209 5.37 -5.14 23.88
C LEU A 209 5.31 -4.08 24.99
N PRO A 210 4.19 -3.33 25.10
CA PRO A 210 3.91 -2.52 26.26
C PRO A 210 3.91 -3.34 27.56
N SER A 211 4.19 -2.67 28.69
CA SER A 211 4.25 -3.34 29.99
C SER A 211 2.95 -4.07 30.34
N GLY A 212 3.06 -5.31 30.82
CA GLY A 212 1.92 -6.14 31.23
C GLY A 212 1.29 -6.97 30.11
N LEU A 213 1.73 -6.79 28.86
CA LEU A 213 1.26 -7.58 27.72
C LEU A 213 2.25 -8.68 27.35
N SER A 214 1.72 -9.77 26.82
CA SER A 214 2.51 -10.90 26.34
C SER A 214 1.93 -11.47 25.05
N VAL A 215 2.78 -12.17 24.29
CA VAL A 215 2.37 -12.89 23.09
C VAL A 215 2.99 -14.29 23.11
N ARG A 216 2.28 -15.27 22.58
CA ARG A 216 2.80 -16.63 22.40
C ARG A 216 3.87 -16.69 21.31
N THR A 217 4.72 -17.71 21.36
CA THR A 217 5.72 -17.93 20.30
C THR A 217 5.06 -18.45 19.03
N CYS A 218 5.50 -17.99 17.85
CA CYS A 218 4.96 -18.44 16.57
C CYS A 218 5.16 -19.95 16.30
N ASN A 219 6.19 -20.57 16.91
CA ASN A 219 6.43 -22.02 16.80
C ASN A 219 5.43 -22.87 17.61
N GLY A 220 4.64 -22.26 18.49
CA GLY A 220 3.62 -22.94 19.30
C GLY A 220 2.25 -23.02 18.63
N LEU A 221 2.10 -22.55 17.39
CA LEU A 221 0.87 -22.65 16.61
C LEU A 221 0.83 -24.02 15.90
N ARG A 222 -0.23 -24.81 16.14
CA ARG A 222 -0.35 -26.16 15.56
C ARG A 222 -0.36 -26.08 14.05
N SER A 223 0.18 -27.11 13.40
CA SER A 223 0.46 -27.17 11.96
C SER A 223 -0.74 -26.90 11.02
N GLY A 224 -1.98 -26.88 11.53
CA GLY A 224 -3.19 -26.50 10.79
C GLY A 224 -3.52 -25.00 10.78
N GLN A 225 -2.79 -24.18 11.54
CA GLN A 225 -2.85 -22.71 11.53
C GLN A 225 -1.62 -22.10 10.83
N HIS A 226 -0.89 -22.91 10.04
CA HIS A 226 0.20 -22.42 9.21
C HIS A 226 -0.32 -21.35 8.25
N PHE A 227 0.07 -20.11 8.56
CA PHE A 227 0.41 -19.07 7.61
C PHE A 227 0.16 -19.47 6.16
N MET A 228 -0.85 -18.88 5.53
CA MET A 228 -0.69 -18.53 4.12
C MET A 228 0.41 -17.46 4.04
N LEU A 229 1.66 -17.90 4.19
CA LEU A 229 2.80 -17.23 3.61
C LEU A 229 2.50 -17.16 2.12
N LEU A 230 1.96 -16.01 1.71
CA LEU A 230 1.94 -15.49 0.35
C LEU A 230 2.12 -16.59 -0.69
N ARG A 231 1.06 -17.38 -0.97
CA ARG A 231 1.01 -18.02 -2.29
C ARG A 231 1.19 -16.88 -3.28
N ALA A 232 2.21 -16.98 -4.12
CA ALA A 232 2.64 -15.93 -5.04
C ALA A 232 1.43 -15.14 -5.54
N VAL A 233 1.44 -13.82 -5.30
CA VAL A 233 0.42 -12.90 -5.80
C VAL A 233 0.15 -13.30 -7.25
N PRO A 234 -1.07 -13.74 -7.60
CA PRO A 234 -1.37 -14.11 -8.97
C PRO A 234 -0.98 -12.92 -9.84
N LYS A 235 -0.09 -13.16 -10.81
CA LYS A 235 0.37 -12.13 -11.73
C LYS A 235 -0.89 -11.41 -12.24
N PRO A 236 -0.97 -10.07 -12.15
CA PRO A 236 -2.11 -9.33 -12.66
C PRO A 236 -2.42 -9.82 -14.07
N PRO A 237 -3.71 -9.99 -14.44
CA PRO A 237 -4.07 -10.39 -15.79
C PRO A 237 -3.34 -9.47 -16.76
N ALA A 238 -2.71 -10.08 -17.77
CA ALA A 238 -1.96 -9.31 -18.75
C ALA A 238 -2.85 -8.19 -19.29
N PRO A 239 -2.36 -6.94 -19.39
CA PRO A 239 -3.18 -5.85 -19.90
C PRO A 239 -3.74 -6.24 -21.28
N PRO A 240 -4.98 -5.81 -21.58
CA PRO A 240 -5.57 -6.06 -22.90
C PRO A 240 -4.61 -5.56 -23.99
N ALA A 241 -4.46 -6.35 -25.05
CA ALA A 241 -3.57 -6.01 -26.14
C ALA A 241 -3.89 -4.60 -26.66
N PRO A 242 -2.87 -3.78 -27.00
CA PRO A 242 -3.11 -2.45 -27.56
C PRO A 242 -4.02 -2.56 -28.81
N PRO A 243 -4.90 -1.57 -29.05
CA PRO A 243 -5.68 -1.54 -30.29
C PRO A 243 -4.73 -1.57 -31.50
N LYS A 244 -5.05 -2.42 -32.48
CA LYS A 244 -4.26 -2.54 -33.71
C LYS A 244 -4.16 -1.18 -34.38
N ALA A 245 -2.95 -0.81 -34.82
CA ALA A 245 -2.75 0.41 -35.59
C ALA A 245 -3.70 0.43 -36.81
N PRO A 246 -4.29 1.59 -37.15
CA PRO A 246 -5.11 1.71 -38.35
C PRO A 246 -4.27 1.31 -39.56
N LYS A 247 -4.85 0.49 -40.45
CA LYS A 247 -4.20 0.15 -41.72
C LYS A 247 -3.97 1.45 -42.49
N GLY A 248 -2.73 1.68 -42.91
CA GLY A 248 -2.39 2.83 -43.76
C GLY A 248 -3.25 2.85 -45.04
N PRO A 249 -3.48 4.04 -45.61
CA PRO A 249 -4.21 4.14 -46.87
C PRO A 249 -3.52 3.30 -47.95
N LYS A 250 -4.33 2.60 -48.75
CA LYS A 250 -3.88 1.82 -49.91
C LYS A 250 -3.32 2.73 -51.00
#